data_AF-A0A7Y4VLV1-F1
#
_entry.id   AF-A0A7Y4VLV1-F1
#
_cell.length_a   1.000
_cell.length_b   1.000
_cell.length_c   1.000
_cell.angle_alpha   90.00
_cell.angle_beta   90.00
_cell.angle_gamma   90.00
#
_symmetry.space_group_name_H-M   'P 1'
#
loop_
_entity.id
_entity.type
_entity.pdbx_description
1 polymer ?
#
loop_
_entity_poly.entity_id
_entity_poly.type
_entity_poly.pdbx_seq_one_letter_code
_entity_poly.pdbx_strand_id
1 'polypeptide(L)'
;MIVNELSVNGELTRDFEKEVGKEFTFRERLRYSAYGIGHLRLIADHLSLPPLPSHGQYKIHFDWTTKGAVVRIRTGLKLFAIGIRLEEITKISVIKNLNDVTMVPFFPMWILMKLGVPFEIARWFKSWGDTIKYGSINIQIELQNQAPLIFELKGDLWSNCVTTFKWHKVHDRLFIQRTRSVYEETD
;
A
#
# COMPACT_ATOMS: atom_id res chain seq x y z
N MET A 1 -10.35 17.69 0.49
CA MET A 1 -8.93 17.40 0.74
C MET A 1 -8.21 18.64 1.26
N ILE A 2 -7.40 18.48 2.31
CA ILE A 2 -6.77 19.58 3.04
C ILE A 2 -5.28 19.28 3.17
N VAL A 3 -4.41 20.23 2.81
CA VAL A 3 -2.96 20.04 2.85
C VAL A 3 -2.38 20.92 3.95
N ASN A 4 -1.58 20.33 4.84
CA ASN A 4 -0.92 21.07 5.91
C ASN A 4 0.56 20.68 6.01
N GLU A 5 1.43 21.66 6.23
CA GLU A 5 2.82 21.40 6.59
C GLU A 5 2.85 21.02 8.07
N LEU A 6 3.44 19.87 8.39
CA LEU A 6 3.50 19.35 9.74
C LEU A 6 4.79 19.80 10.45
N SER A 7 4.73 19.79 11.78
CA SER A 7 5.92 19.99 12.62
C SER A 7 6.94 18.88 12.41
N VAL A 8 8.18 19.10 12.87
CA VAL A 8 9.31 18.15 12.75
C VAL A 8 8.96 16.76 13.32
N ASN A 9 8.05 16.69 14.29
CA ASN A 9 7.62 15.46 14.95
C ASN A 9 6.53 14.68 14.16
N GLY A 10 5.93 15.30 13.15
CA GLY A 10 4.92 14.70 12.30
C GLY A 10 3.53 14.49 12.91
N GLU A 11 3.28 15.19 14.02
CA GLU A 11 1.98 15.25 14.67
C GLU A 11 1.02 16.15 13.90
N LEU A 12 -0.25 15.74 13.84
CA LEU A 12 -1.31 16.52 13.24
C LEU A 12 -1.60 17.74 14.11
N THR A 13 -1.78 18.91 13.48
CA THR A 13 -2.21 20.10 14.20
C THR A 13 -3.64 19.92 14.72
N ARG A 14 -3.99 20.57 15.84
CA ARG A 14 -5.33 20.45 16.43
C ARG A 14 -6.46 20.78 15.45
N ASP A 15 -6.25 21.75 14.56
CA ASP A 15 -7.26 22.13 13.58
C ASP A 15 -7.41 21.08 12.49
N PHE A 16 -6.31 20.46 12.07
CA PHE A 16 -6.34 19.33 11.15
C PHE A 16 -7.02 18.11 11.78
N GLU A 17 -6.75 17.80 13.05
CA GLU A 17 -7.46 16.74 13.78
C GLU A 17 -8.97 16.97 13.90
N LYS A 18 -9.44 18.22 13.98
CA LYS A 18 -10.88 18.50 14.01
C LYS A 18 -11.55 18.06 12.71
N GLU A 19 -10.87 18.27 11.59
CA GLU A 19 -11.39 18.03 10.24
C GLU A 19 -11.32 16.56 9.85
N VAL A 20 -10.15 15.93 9.97
CA VAL A 20 -9.96 14.53 9.57
C VAL A 20 -10.05 13.53 10.72
N GLY A 21 -10.19 14.01 11.95
CA GLY A 21 -10.23 13.17 13.14
C GLY A 21 -8.85 12.83 13.67
N LYS A 22 -8.83 12.28 14.88
CA LYS A 22 -7.60 11.76 15.49
C LYS A 22 -7.16 10.46 14.85
N GLU A 23 -5.87 10.23 14.85
CA GLU A 23 -5.29 8.94 14.52
C GLU A 23 -5.71 7.87 15.52
N PHE A 24 -5.89 6.66 15.00
CA PHE A 24 -6.09 5.51 15.85
C PHE A 24 -4.82 5.20 16.63
N THR A 25 -4.98 5.03 17.95
CA THR A 25 -3.97 4.43 18.81
C THR A 25 -3.68 3.00 18.35
N PHE A 26 -2.52 2.45 18.73
CA PHE A 26 -2.17 1.07 18.39
C PHE A 26 -3.26 0.06 18.77
N ARG A 27 -3.87 0.22 19.95
CA ARG A 27 -4.96 -0.63 20.43
C ARG A 27 -6.21 -0.52 19.56
N GLU A 28 -6.55 0.69 19.11
CA GLU A 28 -7.68 0.90 18.20
C GLU A 28 -7.39 0.36 16.80
N ARG A 29 -6.16 0.52 16.30
CA ARG A 29 -5.73 -0.09 15.03
C ARG A 29 -5.91 -1.60 15.06
N LEU A 30 -5.53 -2.25 16.16
CA LEU A 30 -5.77 -3.69 16.36
C LEU A 30 -7.27 -4.02 16.41
N ARG A 31 -8.06 -3.24 17.16
CA ARG A 31 -9.51 -3.48 17.31
C ARG A 31 -10.28 -3.33 16.00
N TYR A 32 -9.96 -2.29 15.23
CA TYR A 32 -10.62 -1.98 13.96
C TYR A 32 -9.96 -2.65 12.76
N SER A 33 -8.87 -3.39 12.95
CA SER A 33 -8.01 -3.89 11.87
C SER A 33 -7.60 -2.78 10.88
N ALA A 34 -7.48 -1.55 11.38
CA ALA A 34 -7.15 -0.36 10.62
C ALA A 34 -5.63 -0.15 10.66
N TYR A 35 -4.92 -0.95 9.85
CA TYR A 35 -3.47 -0.86 9.74
C TYR A 35 -3.09 0.21 8.71
N GLY A 36 -2.12 1.05 9.05
CA GLY A 36 -1.53 1.99 8.10
C GLY A 36 -0.84 1.23 6.97
N ILE A 37 -0.84 1.79 5.76
CA ILE A 37 -0.39 1.06 4.57
C ILE A 37 1.14 1.12 4.34
N GLY A 38 1.89 1.55 5.35
CA GLY A 38 3.34 1.57 5.32
C GLY A 38 3.93 2.60 4.35
N HIS A 39 5.15 2.34 3.88
CA HIS A 39 5.88 3.21 2.95
C HIS A 39 5.37 3.03 1.52
N LEU A 40 4.69 4.05 1.01
CA LEU A 40 4.15 4.10 -0.33
C LEU A 40 4.95 5.05 -1.23
N ARG A 41 4.92 4.79 -2.53
CA ARG A 41 5.38 5.69 -3.59
C ARG A 41 4.17 6.18 -4.38
N LEU A 42 4.01 7.49 -4.56
CA LEU A 42 2.96 8.00 -5.45
C LEU A 42 3.38 7.79 -6.91
N ILE A 43 2.49 7.23 -7.73
CA ILE A 43 2.78 6.92 -9.15
C ILE A 43 2.31 8.05 -10.07
N ALA A 44 1.24 8.74 -9.69
CA ALA A 44 0.62 9.79 -10.50
C ALA A 44 0.71 11.14 -9.79
N ASP A 45 1.15 12.17 -10.52
CA ASP A 45 1.08 13.55 -10.05
C ASP A 45 -0.39 13.92 -9.86
N HIS A 46 -0.77 14.21 -8.62
CA HIS A 46 -2.09 14.71 -8.31
C HIS A 46 -2.01 16.23 -8.14
N LEU A 47 -2.82 16.97 -8.91
CA LEU A 47 -2.79 18.44 -8.99
C LEU A 47 -2.90 19.16 -7.63
N SER A 48 -3.53 18.50 -6.66
CA SER A 48 -3.73 19.04 -5.31
C SER A 48 -2.62 18.71 -4.32
N LEU A 49 -1.57 17.99 -4.75
CA LEU A 49 -0.38 17.75 -3.95
C LEU A 49 0.63 18.87 -4.22
N PRO A 50 1.38 19.32 -3.18
CA PRO A 50 2.47 20.24 -3.41
C PRO A 50 3.45 19.61 -4.43
N PRO A 51 4.06 20.43 -5.32
CA PRO A 51 4.97 19.91 -6.34
C PRO A 51 6.06 19.08 -5.67
N LEU A 52 6.02 17.77 -5.89
CA LEU A 52 6.99 16.85 -5.32
C LEU A 52 8.27 16.95 -6.15
N PRO A 53 9.45 17.11 -5.53
CA PRO A 53 10.69 17.16 -6.27
C PRO A 53 10.89 15.84 -7.04
N SER A 54 11.11 15.95 -8.35
CA SER A 54 11.20 14.85 -9.31
C SER A 54 12.31 13.82 -9.01
N HIS A 55 13.29 14.17 -8.18
CA HIS A 55 14.47 13.34 -7.87
C HIS A 55 14.70 13.07 -6.37
N GLY A 56 13.72 13.33 -5.51
CA GLY A 56 13.82 13.03 -4.07
C GLY A 56 13.33 11.63 -3.71
N GLN A 57 14.00 10.94 -2.77
CA GLN A 57 13.42 9.80 -2.06
C GLN A 57 12.32 10.30 -1.12
N TYR A 58 11.10 10.49 -1.63
CA TYR A 58 9.95 10.77 -0.77
C TYR A 58 9.46 9.47 -0.13
N LYS A 59 9.14 9.55 1.16
CA LYS A 59 8.48 8.45 1.90
C LYS A 59 7.06 8.87 2.18
N ILE A 60 6.10 8.17 1.60
CA ILE A 60 4.69 8.43 1.83
C ILE A 60 4.17 7.41 2.84
N HIS A 61 3.39 7.87 3.80
CA HIS A 61 2.69 7.01 4.75
C HIS A 61 1.21 7.29 4.67
N PHE A 62 0.43 6.22 4.62
CA PHE A 62 -1.03 6.32 4.67
C PHE A 62 -1.51 5.77 6.01
N ASP A 63 -2.24 6.59 6.75
CA ASP A 63 -2.83 6.23 8.04
C ASP A 63 -4.34 6.52 8.04
N TRP A 64 -5.09 5.64 8.71
CA TRP A 64 -6.51 5.84 8.96
C TRP A 64 -6.73 6.71 10.20
N THR A 65 -7.74 7.57 10.13
CA THR A 65 -8.20 8.40 11.24
C THR A 65 -9.67 8.11 11.53
N THR A 66 -10.15 8.63 12.67
CA THR A 66 -11.54 8.46 13.09
C THR A 66 -12.59 9.07 12.15
N LYS A 67 -12.23 10.03 11.28
CA LYS A 67 -13.16 10.66 10.32
C LYS A 67 -12.70 10.57 8.85
N GLY A 68 -11.68 9.76 8.55
CA GLY A 68 -11.12 9.71 7.20
C GLY A 68 -9.75 9.06 7.16
N ALA A 69 -8.85 9.64 6.37
CA ALA A 69 -7.48 9.18 6.23
C ALA A 69 -6.51 10.36 6.11
N VAL A 70 -5.25 10.08 6.41
CA VAL A 70 -4.15 11.02 6.27
C VAL A 70 -3.03 10.40 5.46
N VAL A 71 -2.59 11.13 4.44
CA VAL A 71 -1.41 10.83 3.65
C VAL A 71 -0.29 11.75 4.11
N ARG A 72 0.71 11.19 4.77
CA ARG A 72 1.93 11.92 5.13
C ARG A 72 2.96 11.79 4.05
N ILE A 73 3.60 12.89 3.70
CA ILE A 73 4.68 12.92 2.72
C ILE A 73 5.89 13.50 3.41
N ARG A 74 6.92 12.66 3.60
CA ARG A 74 8.23 13.13 4.04
C ARG A 74 9.08 13.46 2.84
N THR A 75 9.37 14.75 2.69
CA THR A 75 10.45 15.24 1.84
C THR A 75 11.72 15.38 2.69
N GLY A 76 12.89 15.52 2.06
CA GLY A 76 14.15 15.63 2.79
C GLY A 76 14.19 16.76 3.82
N LEU A 77 13.43 17.85 3.59
CA LEU A 77 13.42 19.05 4.44
C LEU A 77 12.12 19.28 5.19
N LYS A 78 11.00 18.74 4.69
CA LYS A 78 9.65 19.05 5.20
C LYS A 78 8.76 17.82 5.28
N LEU A 79 7.85 17.81 6.24
CA LEU A 79 6.79 16.82 6.35
C LEU A 79 5.47 17.49 5.99
N PHE A 80 4.73 16.90 5.06
CA PHE A 80 3.39 17.34 4.70
C PHE A 80 2.38 16.28 5.12
N ALA A 81 1.16 16.70 5.45
CA ALA A 81 0.02 15.82 5.58
C ALA A 81 -1.12 16.30 4.69
N ILE A 82 -1.74 15.33 4.02
CA ILE A 82 -2.95 15.52 3.25
C ILE A 82 -4.06 14.76 3.94
N GLY A 83 -5.06 15.51 4.35
CA GLY A 83 -6.25 15.02 5.00
C GLY A 83 -7.32 14.72 3.96
N ILE A 84 -7.85 13.51 4.00
CA ILE A 84 -8.93 13.04 3.14
C ILE A 84 -10.09 12.68 4.06
N ARG A 85 -11.22 13.39 3.94
CA ARG A 85 -12.40 13.07 4.75
C ARG A 85 -13.05 11.80 4.22
N LEU A 86 -13.65 11.01 5.11
CA LEU A 86 -14.28 9.74 4.71
C LEU A 86 -15.39 9.94 3.66
N GLU A 87 -16.12 11.05 3.75
CA GLU A 87 -17.16 11.45 2.79
C GLU A 87 -16.60 11.67 1.38
N GLU A 88 -15.35 12.12 1.27
CA GLU A 88 -14.67 12.37 0.00
C GLU A 88 -14.21 11.06 -0.66
N ILE A 89 -14.06 9.97 0.10
CA ILE A 89 -13.59 8.68 -0.42
C ILE A 89 -14.78 7.89 -0.97
N THR A 90 -14.83 7.72 -2.29
CA THR A 90 -15.87 6.89 -2.93
C THR A 90 -15.51 5.42 -2.86
N LYS A 91 -14.24 5.10 -3.15
CA LYS A 91 -13.78 3.72 -3.26
C LYS A 91 -12.28 3.62 -3.01
N ILE A 92 -11.88 2.51 -2.39
CA ILE A 92 -10.47 2.14 -2.28
C ILE A 92 -10.28 0.79 -2.96
N SER A 93 -9.39 0.77 -3.94
CA SER A 93 -9.01 -0.41 -4.71
C SER A 93 -7.58 -0.80 -4.39
N VAL A 94 -7.37 -2.09 -4.10
CA VAL A 94 -6.02 -2.66 -3.98
C VAL A 94 -5.82 -3.64 -5.12
N ILE A 95 -4.81 -3.37 -5.94
CA ILE A 95 -4.45 -4.12 -7.14
C ILE A 95 -3.08 -4.74 -6.91
N LYS A 96 -3.00 -6.06 -6.85
CA LYS A 96 -1.75 -6.79 -6.69
C LYS A 96 -1.20 -7.16 -8.07
N ASN A 97 -0.04 -6.64 -8.43
CA ASN A 97 0.66 -7.08 -9.64
C ASN A 97 1.23 -8.48 -9.45
N LEU A 98 1.42 -9.17 -10.57
CA LEU A 98 1.82 -10.57 -10.57
C LEU A 98 3.27 -10.70 -10.14
N ASN A 99 3.60 -11.81 -9.48
CA ASN A 99 4.99 -12.14 -9.21
C ASN A 99 5.58 -12.77 -10.47
N ASP A 100 6.78 -12.33 -10.84
CA ASP A 100 7.61 -12.97 -11.86
C ASP A 100 8.52 -13.98 -11.15
N VAL A 101 8.43 -15.24 -11.57
CA VAL A 101 9.01 -16.39 -10.86
C VAL A 101 9.68 -17.29 -11.88
N THR A 102 11.00 -17.33 -11.85
CA THR A 102 11.80 -18.27 -12.63
C THR A 102 12.25 -19.39 -11.71
N MET A 103 11.91 -20.64 -12.07
CA MET A 103 12.22 -21.82 -11.26
C MET A 103 13.10 -22.78 -12.04
N VAL A 104 14.04 -23.41 -11.36
CA VAL A 104 14.83 -24.49 -11.94
C VAL A 104 13.96 -25.74 -12.05
N PRO A 105 13.82 -26.35 -13.24
CA PRO A 105 13.07 -27.59 -13.41
C PRO A 105 13.54 -28.70 -12.47
N PHE A 106 12.62 -29.54 -12.01
CA PHE A 106 12.86 -30.68 -11.12
C PHE A 106 13.39 -30.35 -9.70
N PHE A 107 13.47 -29.08 -9.32
CA PHE A 107 13.77 -28.68 -7.94
C PHE A 107 12.51 -28.56 -7.07
N PRO A 108 12.63 -28.58 -5.74
CA PRO A 108 11.50 -28.64 -4.82
C PRO A 108 10.41 -27.59 -5.06
N MET A 109 10.77 -26.31 -5.26
CA MET A 109 9.80 -25.26 -5.56
C MET A 109 9.03 -25.52 -6.87
N TRP A 110 9.72 -25.93 -7.95
CA TRP A 110 9.10 -26.25 -9.24
C TRP A 110 8.12 -27.42 -9.12
N ILE A 111 8.55 -28.50 -8.45
CA ILE A 111 7.69 -29.68 -8.23
C ILE A 111 6.43 -29.29 -7.46
N LEU A 112 6.57 -28.54 -6.37
CA LEU A 112 5.44 -28.11 -5.55
C LEU A 112 4.47 -27.23 -6.35
N MET A 113 4.99 -26.29 -7.14
CA MET A 113 4.17 -25.44 -8.01
C MET A 113 3.43 -26.26 -9.07
N LYS A 114 4.05 -27.28 -9.67
CA LYS A 114 3.40 -28.19 -10.63
C LYS A 114 2.32 -29.06 -9.99
N LEU A 115 2.47 -29.39 -8.70
CA LEU A 115 1.46 -30.09 -7.91
C LEU A 115 0.32 -29.18 -7.42
N GLY A 116 0.31 -27.91 -7.82
CA GLY A 116 -0.74 -26.94 -7.44
C GLY A 116 -0.61 -26.39 -6.03
N VAL A 117 0.56 -26.56 -5.39
CA VAL A 117 0.84 -25.92 -4.10
C VAL A 117 0.88 -24.41 -4.29
N PRO A 118 0.17 -23.62 -3.45
CA PRO A 118 0.20 -22.17 -3.53
C PRO A 118 1.63 -21.61 -3.48
N PHE A 119 1.90 -20.60 -4.30
CA PHE A 119 3.21 -19.95 -4.38
C PHE A 119 3.70 -19.45 -3.01
N GLU A 120 2.79 -18.97 -2.17
CA GLU A 120 3.06 -18.49 -0.81
C GLU A 120 3.75 -19.55 0.07
N ILE A 121 3.47 -20.83 -0.20
CA ILE A 121 4.05 -21.99 0.46
C ILE A 121 5.28 -22.48 -0.33
N ALA A 122 5.15 -22.66 -1.64
CA ALA A 122 6.21 -23.24 -2.48
C ALA A 122 7.51 -22.44 -2.47
N ARG A 123 7.44 -21.09 -2.36
CA ARG A 123 8.62 -20.20 -2.32
C ARG A 123 9.61 -20.48 -1.18
N TRP A 124 9.18 -21.14 -0.11
CA TRP A 124 10.04 -21.53 1.00
C TRP A 124 11.00 -22.66 0.64
N PHE A 125 10.73 -23.35 -0.47
CA PHE A 125 11.54 -24.45 -1.00
C PHE A 125 12.40 -24.03 -2.19
N LYS A 126 12.69 -22.72 -2.30
CA LYS A 126 13.54 -22.18 -3.35
C LYS A 126 14.95 -22.77 -3.29
N SER A 127 15.51 -23.02 -4.47
CA SER A 127 16.90 -23.42 -4.69
C SER A 127 17.73 -22.23 -5.14
N TRP A 128 19.05 -22.38 -5.17
CA TRP A 128 19.96 -21.26 -5.45
C TRP A 128 19.78 -20.62 -6.83
N GLY A 129 19.29 -21.38 -7.82
CA GLY A 129 18.98 -20.88 -9.17
C GLY A 129 17.57 -20.30 -9.33
N ASP A 130 16.69 -20.41 -8.34
CA ASP A 130 15.34 -19.86 -8.43
C ASP A 130 15.37 -18.35 -8.23
N THR A 131 14.67 -17.61 -9.09
CA THR A 131 14.52 -16.16 -8.94
C THR A 131 13.05 -15.78 -8.74
N ILE A 132 12.82 -14.87 -7.80
CA ILE A 132 11.48 -14.36 -7.47
C ILE A 132 11.55 -12.85 -7.50
N LYS A 133 10.83 -12.25 -8.44
CA LYS A 133 10.55 -10.82 -8.47
C LYS A 133 9.10 -10.61 -8.03
N TYR A 134 8.93 -10.10 -6.81
CA TYR A 134 7.61 -9.81 -6.27
C TYR A 134 6.97 -8.64 -7.01
N GLY A 135 5.72 -8.82 -7.44
CA GLY A 135 4.94 -7.76 -8.06
C GLY A 135 4.68 -6.62 -7.07
N SER A 136 4.58 -5.38 -7.57
CA SER A 136 4.14 -4.26 -6.72
C SER A 136 2.66 -4.36 -6.37
N ILE A 137 2.26 -3.71 -5.28
CA ILE A 137 0.85 -3.53 -4.93
C ILE A 137 0.49 -2.09 -5.20
N ASN A 138 -0.49 -1.88 -6.07
CA ASN A 138 -1.05 -0.57 -6.34
C ASN A 138 -2.29 -0.35 -5.48
N ILE A 139 -2.36 0.80 -4.84
CA ILE A 139 -3.49 1.23 -4.02
C ILE A 139 -4.05 2.48 -4.65
N GLN A 140 -5.30 2.38 -5.08
CA GLN A 140 -6.02 3.47 -5.72
C GLN A 140 -7.14 3.94 -4.80
N ILE A 141 -7.15 5.23 -4.49
CA ILE A 141 -8.19 5.89 -3.71
C ILE A 141 -8.95 6.80 -4.66
N GLU A 142 -10.18 6.41 -4.96
CA GLU A 142 -11.11 7.21 -5.76
C GLU A 142 -11.77 8.24 -4.84
N LEU A 143 -11.76 9.49 -5.28
CA LEU A 143 -12.27 10.64 -4.55
C LEU A 143 -13.45 11.26 -5.30
N GLN A 144 -14.40 11.84 -4.56
CA GLN A 144 -15.52 12.57 -5.15
C GLN A 144 -14.99 13.81 -5.90
N ASN A 145 -15.34 13.93 -7.19
CA ASN A 145 -15.04 15.10 -8.03
C ASN A 145 -13.52 15.43 -8.12
N GLN A 146 -12.64 14.46 -7.90
CA GLN A 146 -11.19 14.62 -7.95
C GLN A 146 -10.53 13.44 -8.66
N ALA A 147 -9.29 13.64 -9.14
CA ALA A 147 -8.50 12.57 -9.71
C ALA A 147 -8.18 11.51 -8.64
N PRO A 148 -8.07 10.22 -9.00
CA PRO A 148 -7.72 9.19 -8.04
C PRO A 148 -6.28 9.36 -7.55
N LEU A 149 -6.06 9.08 -6.27
CA LEU A 149 -4.70 8.96 -5.73
C LEU A 149 -4.22 7.53 -5.93
N ILE A 150 -3.09 7.36 -6.64
CA ILE A 150 -2.52 6.05 -6.96
C ILE A 150 -1.15 5.91 -6.31
N PHE A 151 -1.04 4.93 -5.43
CA PHE A 151 0.17 4.60 -4.69
C PHE A 151 0.69 3.22 -5.08
N GLU A 152 2.01 3.06 -5.11
CA GLU A 152 2.73 1.81 -5.28
C GLU A 152 3.43 1.43 -3.98
N LEU A 153 3.24 0.20 -3.56
CA LEU A 153 4.07 -0.48 -2.58
C LEU A 153 4.98 -1.47 -3.31
N LYS A 154 6.30 -1.34 -3.13
CA LYS A 154 7.26 -2.26 -3.77
C LYS A 154 7.10 -3.69 -3.28
N GLY A 155 7.31 -4.63 -4.21
CA GLY A 155 7.18 -6.07 -4.02
C GLY A 155 7.95 -6.66 -2.84
N ASP A 156 9.20 -6.24 -2.72
CA ASP A 156 10.17 -6.64 -1.71
C ASP A 156 9.70 -6.35 -0.28
N LEU A 157 9.07 -5.20 -0.06
CA LEU A 157 8.61 -4.75 1.25
C LEU A 157 7.45 -5.58 1.82
N TRP A 158 6.63 -6.21 0.98
CA TRP A 158 5.50 -7.05 1.44
C TRP A 158 5.76 -8.56 1.28
N SER A 159 6.86 -8.95 0.64
CA SER A 159 7.25 -10.35 0.44
C SER A 159 7.23 -11.19 1.73
N ASN A 160 7.57 -10.60 2.87
CA ASN A 160 7.59 -11.26 4.19
C ASN A 160 6.32 -11.01 5.03
N CYS A 161 5.40 -10.19 4.56
CA CYS A 161 4.10 -9.98 5.19
C CYS A 161 3.14 -11.09 4.73
N VAL A 162 3.44 -12.32 5.14
CA VAL A 162 2.86 -13.59 4.63
C VAL A 162 1.35 -13.71 4.84
N THR A 163 0.68 -12.84 5.62
CA THR A 163 -0.67 -13.15 6.11
C THR A 163 -1.64 -11.98 6.27
N THR A 164 -1.26 -10.72 6.12
CA THR A 164 -1.94 -9.69 6.95
C THR A 164 -2.62 -8.58 6.17
N PHE A 165 -3.19 -8.91 5.03
CA PHE A 165 -4.18 -8.06 4.40
C PHE A 165 -5.55 -8.74 4.41
N LYS A 166 -5.95 -9.22 5.61
CA LYS A 166 -7.36 -9.18 5.99
C LYS A 166 -7.72 -7.71 6.18
N TRP A 167 -7.87 -6.97 5.07
CA TRP A 167 -8.53 -5.68 5.12
C TRP A 167 -10.00 -5.97 5.39
N HIS A 168 -10.35 -6.11 6.66
CA HIS A 168 -11.74 -6.02 7.04
C HIS A 168 -12.25 -4.65 6.59
N LYS A 169 -13.40 -4.66 5.93
CA LYS A 169 -14.12 -3.50 5.40
C LYS A 169 -13.93 -2.28 6.33
N VAL A 170 -12.99 -1.41 5.99
CA VAL A 170 -12.95 -0.07 6.57
C VAL A 170 -14.11 0.66 5.91
N HIS A 171 -15.23 0.74 6.62
CA HIS A 171 -16.44 1.48 6.22
C HIS A 171 -17.15 1.02 4.93
N ASP A 172 -17.20 -0.29 4.63
CA ASP A 172 -17.91 -0.87 3.46
C ASP A 172 -17.46 -0.41 2.06
N ARG A 173 -16.47 0.49 1.95
CA ARG A 173 -16.02 1.10 0.67
C ARG A 173 -14.71 0.53 0.10
N LEU A 174 -14.22 -0.56 0.67
CA LEU A 174 -12.97 -1.19 0.28
C LEU A 174 -13.23 -2.40 -0.63
N PHE A 175 -12.71 -2.35 -1.86
CA PHE A 175 -12.83 -3.40 -2.86
C PHE A 175 -11.44 -3.93 -3.22
N ILE A 176 -11.20 -5.22 -2.97
CA ILE A 176 -9.92 -5.84 -3.31
C ILE A 176 -10.06 -6.49 -4.68
N GLN A 177 -9.30 -6.01 -5.66
CA GLN A 177 -9.22 -6.62 -6.97
C GLN A 177 -7.92 -7.43 -7.08
N ARG A 178 -8.03 -8.76 -7.03
CA ARG A 178 -6.88 -9.64 -7.25
C ARG A 178 -6.72 -9.92 -8.73
N THR A 179 -5.60 -9.50 -9.30
CA THR A 179 -5.13 -9.95 -10.62
C THR A 179 -4.53 -11.36 -10.49
N ARG A 180 -4.88 -12.29 -11.39
CA ARG A 180 -4.41 -13.69 -11.40
C ARG A 180 -2.96 -13.78 -11.89
N SER A 181 -2.09 -14.47 -11.16
CA SER A 181 -0.72 -14.80 -11.54
C SER A 181 -0.63 -15.48 -12.90
N VAL A 182 0.31 -15.04 -13.74
CA VAL A 182 0.72 -15.68 -14.99
C VAL A 182 2.13 -16.17 -14.73
N TYR A 183 2.36 -17.47 -14.93
CA TYR A 183 3.66 -18.11 -14.74
C TYR A 183 4.30 -18.25 -16.12
N GLU A 184 5.48 -17.67 -16.32
CA GLU A 184 6.28 -17.90 -17.53
C GLU A 184 7.32 -18.98 -17.26
N GLU A 185 7.36 -19.98 -18.14
CA GLU A 185 8.37 -21.04 -18.12
C GLU A 185 9.58 -20.57 -18.93
N THR A 186 10.78 -20.67 -18.35
CA THR A 186 12.02 -20.63 -19.13
C THR A 186 12.37 -22.07 -19.49
N ASP A 187 12.32 -22.37 -20.80
CA ASP A 187 12.74 -23.64 -21.40
C ASP A 187 14.23 -23.97 -21.14
#